data_AF-A0A317KLY5-F1
#
_entry.id   AF-A0A317KLY5-F1
#
_cell.length_a   1.000
_cell.length_b   1.000
_cell.length_c   1.000
_cell.angle_alpha   90.00
_cell.angle_beta   90.00
_cell.angle_gamma   90.00
#
_symmetry.space_group_name_H-M   'P 1'
#
loop_
_entity.id
_entity.type
_entity.pdbx_description
1 polymer ?
#
loop_
_entity_poly.entity_id
_entity_poly.type
_entity_poly.pdbx_seq_one_letter_code
_entity_poly.pdbx_strand_id
1 'polypeptide(L)'
;MLLLPYTVGVALVGPRWPQLPLLGAWLAGYLLSYYAFQAIKTRRPRRFAEQLLVYGLVAAPLAVVVLLARPAVLWYAPGYAALLAVNAGYAWRRRERALLNDLASVAQSCLLVFVLATIAGVPLAEVAPAFLALLLYLVGTVFYVKTMIRERGDAGYLRLSIGFHAVALLAAAGLDLLLAPVFLLLLIRAAALPGRGLRPARVGMIEIGCSLLVLAVVLIAF
;
A
#
# COMPACT_ATOMS: atom_id res chain seq x y z
N MET A 1 -1.77 -2.01 -6.76
CA MET A 1 -1.04 -1.68 -5.52
C MET A 1 -1.89 -0.82 -4.61
N LEU A 2 -2.09 0.47 -4.89
CA LEU A 2 -2.90 1.37 -4.04
C LEU A 2 -4.34 0.87 -3.78
N LEU A 3 -4.99 0.33 -4.82
CA LEU A 3 -6.34 -0.20 -4.73
C LEU A 3 -6.43 -1.59 -4.13
N LEU A 4 -5.31 -2.34 -4.08
CA LEU A 4 -5.35 -3.76 -3.72
C LEU A 4 -5.87 -3.99 -2.30
N PRO A 5 -5.36 -3.30 -1.25
CA PRO A 5 -5.92 -3.44 0.10
C PRO A 5 -7.37 -2.97 0.21
N TYR A 6 -7.76 -1.94 -0.53
CA TYR A 6 -9.14 -1.48 -0.57
C TYR A 6 -10.05 -2.58 -1.14
N THR A 7 -9.71 -3.13 -2.31
CA THR A 7 -10.52 -4.15 -2.99
C THR A 7 -10.64 -5.42 -2.16
N VAL A 8 -9.53 -5.90 -1.57
CA VAL A 8 -9.56 -7.05 -0.65
C VAL A 8 -10.44 -6.75 0.55
N GLY A 9 -10.24 -5.61 1.22
CA GLY A 9 -11.01 -5.27 2.42
C GLY A 9 -12.52 -5.21 2.14
N VAL A 10 -12.94 -4.60 1.03
CA VAL A 10 -14.36 -4.54 0.63
C VAL A 10 -14.93 -5.92 0.34
N ALA A 11 -14.18 -6.76 -0.38
CA ALA A 11 -14.64 -8.10 -0.74
C ALA A 11 -14.81 -9.00 0.50
N LEU A 12 -13.89 -8.94 1.46
CA LEU A 12 -13.96 -9.74 2.69
C LEU A 12 -15.08 -9.29 3.63
N VAL A 13 -15.30 -7.97 3.78
CA VAL A 13 -16.28 -7.46 4.75
C VAL A 13 -17.69 -7.25 4.18
N GLY A 14 -17.83 -7.50 2.88
CA GLY A 14 -19.03 -7.26 2.10
C GLY A 14 -19.26 -5.78 1.75
N PRO A 15 -20.10 -5.50 0.74
CA PRO A 15 -20.37 -4.14 0.29
C PRO A 15 -21.16 -3.34 1.32
N ARG A 16 -20.68 -2.16 1.67
CA ARG A 16 -21.32 -1.19 2.57
C ARG A 16 -21.26 0.20 1.96
N TRP A 17 -22.33 0.97 2.11
CA TRP A 17 -22.42 2.29 1.51
C TRP A 17 -21.26 3.25 1.88
N PRO A 18 -20.66 3.27 3.10
CA PRO A 18 -19.57 4.20 3.41
C PRO A 18 -18.25 3.86 2.70
N GLN A 19 -18.15 2.69 2.07
CA GLN A 19 -16.94 2.29 1.33
C GLN A 19 -16.77 3.13 0.06
N LEU A 20 -17.86 3.51 -0.62
CA LEU A 20 -17.81 4.35 -1.82
C LEU A 20 -17.24 5.76 -1.54
N PRO A 21 -17.75 6.54 -0.56
CA PRO A 21 -17.13 7.80 -0.21
C PRO A 21 -15.71 7.60 0.37
N LEU A 22 -15.43 6.49 1.06
CA LEU A 22 -14.06 6.16 1.48
C LEU A 22 -13.12 5.98 0.28
N LEU A 23 -13.54 5.31 -0.79
CA LEU A 23 -12.73 5.15 -2.00
C LEU A 23 -12.43 6.50 -2.65
N GLY A 24 -13.44 7.36 -2.77
CA GLY A 24 -13.26 8.71 -3.29
C GLY A 24 -12.32 9.54 -2.42
N ALA A 25 -12.48 9.49 -1.09
CA ALA A 25 -11.59 10.14 -0.14
C ALA A 25 -10.16 9.58 -0.21
N TRP A 26 -10.00 8.27 -0.40
CA TRP A 26 -8.70 7.60 -0.53
C TRP A 26 -7.96 8.01 -1.80
N LEU A 27 -8.64 8.04 -2.95
CA LEU A 27 -8.06 8.46 -4.22
C LEU A 27 -7.75 9.96 -4.24
N ALA A 28 -8.68 10.79 -3.78
CA ALA A 28 -8.47 12.24 -3.65
C ALA A 28 -7.37 12.54 -2.63
N GLY A 29 -7.34 11.83 -1.50
CA GLY A 29 -6.32 11.93 -0.47
C GLY A 29 -4.94 11.50 -0.97
N TYR A 30 -4.84 10.48 -1.80
CA TYR A 30 -3.61 10.09 -2.46
C TYR A 30 -3.08 11.21 -3.36
N LEU A 31 -3.93 11.80 -4.22
CA LEU A 31 -3.54 12.93 -5.08
C LEU A 31 -3.17 14.17 -4.26
N LEU A 32 -3.95 14.48 -3.22
CA LEU A 32 -3.67 15.56 -2.27
C LEU A 32 -2.30 15.37 -1.63
N SER A 33 -1.99 14.16 -1.15
CA SER A 33 -0.70 13.84 -0.52
C SER A 33 0.48 14.07 -1.47
N TYR A 34 0.32 13.71 -2.74
CA TYR A 34 1.34 13.95 -3.77
C TYR A 34 1.67 15.45 -3.91
N TYR A 35 0.65 16.30 -4.08
CA TYR A 35 0.86 17.75 -4.22
C TYR A 35 1.32 18.39 -2.91
N ALA A 36 0.86 17.90 -1.75
CA ALA A 36 1.33 18.32 -0.45
C ALA A 36 2.83 18.05 -0.28
N PHE A 37 3.30 16.85 -0.65
CA PHE A 37 4.72 16.53 -0.60
C PHE A 37 5.54 17.33 -1.62
N GLN A 38 5.02 17.64 -2.82
CA GLN A 38 5.68 18.56 -3.76
C GLN A 38 5.78 19.99 -3.20
N ALA A 39 4.74 20.50 -2.55
CA ALA A 39 4.73 21.79 -1.89
C ALA A 39 5.78 21.86 -0.77
N ILE A 40 5.86 20.83 0.07
CA ILE A 40 6.85 20.70 1.16
C ILE A 40 8.27 20.64 0.60
N LYS A 41 8.50 19.78 -0.40
CA LYS A 41 9.81 19.58 -1.05
C LYS A 41 10.36 20.86 -1.69
N THR A 42 9.50 21.62 -2.35
CA THR A 42 9.86 22.86 -3.05
C THR A 42 9.84 24.09 -2.14
N ARG A 43 9.24 23.99 -0.94
CA ARG A 43 8.96 25.10 -0.03
C ARG A 43 8.15 26.22 -0.69
N ARG A 44 7.32 25.88 -1.69
CA ARG A 44 6.50 26.81 -2.46
C ARG A 44 5.03 26.36 -2.45
N PRO A 45 4.33 26.45 -1.31
CA PRO A 45 2.95 25.99 -1.20
C PRO A 45 2.00 26.72 -2.16
N ARG A 46 2.26 28.02 -2.42
CA ARG A 46 1.47 28.82 -3.38
C ARG A 46 1.46 28.24 -4.79
N ARG A 47 2.53 27.55 -5.22
CA ARG A 47 2.60 26.93 -6.55
C ARG A 47 1.59 25.79 -6.71
N PHE A 48 1.22 25.13 -5.61
CA PHE A 48 0.35 23.96 -5.60
C PHE A 48 -1.00 24.25 -4.93
N ALA A 49 -1.29 25.52 -4.60
CA ALA A 49 -2.44 25.90 -3.80
C ALA A 49 -3.76 25.46 -4.44
N GLU A 50 -3.89 25.62 -5.76
CA GLU A 50 -5.08 25.19 -6.50
C GLU A 50 -5.30 23.67 -6.38
N GLN A 51 -4.25 22.86 -6.59
CA GLN A 51 -4.37 21.41 -6.48
C GLN A 51 -4.66 20.98 -5.04
N LEU A 52 -4.02 21.61 -4.05
CA LEU A 52 -4.30 21.35 -2.64
C LEU A 52 -5.74 21.68 -2.28
N LEU A 53 -6.28 22.78 -2.79
CA LEU A 53 -7.68 23.17 -2.60
C LEU A 53 -8.63 22.21 -3.30
N VAL A 54 -8.42 21.90 -4.57
CA VAL A 54 -9.29 21.01 -5.34
C VAL A 54 -9.36 19.62 -4.71
N TYR A 55 -8.21 18.98 -4.47
CA TYR A 55 -8.21 17.64 -3.87
C TYR A 55 -8.62 17.66 -2.40
N GLY A 56 -8.34 18.74 -1.66
CA GLY A 56 -8.83 18.94 -0.30
C GLY A 56 -10.35 19.06 -0.23
N LEU A 57 -10.96 19.85 -1.12
CA LEU A 57 -12.41 20.04 -1.22
C LEU A 57 -13.14 18.79 -1.72
N VAL A 58 -12.47 17.87 -2.40
CA VAL A 58 -13.03 16.56 -2.74
C VAL A 58 -12.85 15.57 -1.58
N ALA A 59 -11.64 15.47 -1.02
CA ALA A 59 -11.33 14.49 0.01
C ALA A 59 -12.05 14.78 1.33
N ALA A 60 -12.12 16.04 1.77
CA ALA A 60 -12.64 16.39 3.09
C ALA A 60 -14.14 16.10 3.24
N PRO A 61 -15.05 16.49 2.33
CA PRO A 61 -16.47 16.15 2.45
C PRO A 61 -16.71 14.64 2.43
N LEU A 62 -16.01 13.91 1.56
CA LEU A 62 -16.12 12.45 1.48
C LEU A 62 -15.62 11.78 2.78
N ALA A 63 -14.51 12.26 3.34
CA ALA A 63 -14.03 11.79 4.64
C ALA A 63 -15.03 12.13 5.76
N VAL A 64 -15.61 13.33 5.77
CA VAL A 64 -16.66 13.72 6.73
C VAL A 64 -17.86 12.79 6.64
N VAL A 65 -18.32 12.45 5.43
CA VAL A 65 -19.42 11.48 5.25
C VAL A 65 -19.08 10.12 5.88
N VAL A 66 -17.87 9.61 5.69
CA VAL A 66 -17.41 8.36 6.31
C VAL A 66 -17.36 8.48 7.84
N LEU A 67 -16.88 9.61 8.35
CA LEU A 67 -16.77 9.88 9.80
C LEU A 67 -18.15 9.96 10.46
N LEU A 68 -19.12 10.60 9.82
CA LEU A 68 -20.50 10.67 10.29
C LEU A 68 -21.16 9.30 10.29
N ALA A 69 -20.87 8.47 9.27
CA ALA A 69 -21.38 7.11 9.19
C ALA A 69 -20.80 6.19 10.26
N ARG A 70 -19.49 6.29 10.51
CA ARG A 70 -18.71 5.40 11.38
C ARG A 70 -17.62 6.17 12.13
N PRO A 71 -17.95 6.86 13.24
CA PRO A 71 -16.99 7.68 13.97
C PRO A 71 -15.77 6.91 14.50
N ALA A 72 -15.92 5.61 14.74
CA ALA A 72 -14.85 4.73 15.22
C ALA A 72 -13.62 4.70 14.29
N VAL A 73 -13.75 5.07 13.00
CA VAL A 73 -12.57 5.16 12.12
C VAL A 73 -11.59 6.26 12.52
N LEU A 74 -11.98 7.19 13.39
CA LEU A 74 -11.08 8.21 13.96
C LEU A 74 -9.92 7.59 14.77
N TRP A 75 -10.08 6.38 15.30
CA TRP A 75 -9.00 5.69 16.01
C TRP A 75 -7.76 5.45 15.14
N TYR A 76 -7.92 5.41 13.82
CA TYR A 76 -6.80 5.27 12.88
C TYR A 76 -6.10 6.61 12.56
N ALA A 77 -6.72 7.75 12.86
CA ALA A 77 -6.20 9.07 12.49
C ALA A 77 -4.81 9.37 13.07
N PRO A 78 -4.50 9.07 14.35
CA PRO A 78 -3.15 9.27 14.88
C PRO A 78 -2.09 8.43 14.15
N GLY A 79 -2.41 7.18 13.81
CA GLY A 79 -1.52 6.29 13.06
C GLY A 79 -1.25 6.80 11.65
N TYR A 80 -2.30 7.20 10.92
CA TYR A 80 -2.14 7.83 9.60
C TYR A 80 -1.35 9.14 9.66
N ALA A 81 -1.59 9.98 10.68
CA ALA A 81 -0.87 11.23 10.88
C ALA A 81 0.63 11.00 11.12
N ALA A 82 0.99 10.02 11.96
CA ALA A 82 2.39 9.66 12.19
C ALA A 82 3.08 9.17 10.91
N LEU A 83 2.42 8.29 10.14
CA LEU A 83 2.96 7.79 8.87
C LEU A 83 3.07 8.91 7.82
N LEU A 84 2.09 9.82 7.76
CA LEU A 84 2.15 10.99 6.88
C LEU A 84 3.27 11.96 7.29
N ALA A 85 3.53 12.12 8.59
CA ALA A 85 4.63 12.93 9.09
C ALA A 85 6.00 12.34 8.69
N VAL A 86 6.14 11.01 8.72
CA VAL A 86 7.34 10.32 8.16
C VAL A 86 7.51 10.68 6.68
N ASN A 87 6.45 10.52 5.88
CA ASN A 87 6.51 10.84 4.46
C ASN A 87 6.83 12.32 4.20
N ALA A 88 6.22 13.24 4.96
CA ALA A 88 6.48 14.67 4.90
C ALA A 88 7.92 15.01 5.28
N GLY A 89 8.49 14.37 6.30
CA GLY A 89 9.88 14.52 6.71
C GLY A 89 10.86 14.09 5.61
N TYR A 90 10.57 12.97 4.93
CA TYR A 90 11.35 12.54 3.76
C TYR A 90 11.19 13.47 2.56
N ALA A 91 9.98 13.98 2.30
CA ALA A 91 9.72 14.97 1.26
C ALA A 91 10.49 16.28 1.50
N TRP A 92 10.49 16.78 2.75
CA TRP A 92 11.22 17.98 3.16
C TRP A 92 12.74 17.85 2.97
N ARG A 93 13.29 16.68 3.29
CA ARG A 93 14.71 16.33 3.06
C ARG A 93 15.02 15.94 1.61
N ARG A 94 14.02 15.98 0.71
CA ARG A 94 14.12 15.58 -0.71
C ARG A 94 14.59 14.13 -0.91
N ARG A 95 14.23 13.25 0.03
CA ARG A 95 14.59 11.82 0.06
C ARG A 95 13.34 10.93 -0.11
N GLU A 96 12.44 11.31 -1.02
CA GLU A 96 11.19 10.59 -1.31
C GLU A 96 11.40 9.12 -1.75
N ARG A 97 12.62 8.78 -2.20
CA ARG A 97 12.98 7.43 -2.67
C ARG A 97 13.52 6.53 -1.55
N ALA A 98 13.53 7.01 -0.31
CA ALA A 98 14.04 6.25 0.84
C ALA A 98 13.15 5.02 1.14
N LEU A 99 13.77 3.94 1.62
CA LEU A 99 13.04 2.70 1.95
C LEU A 99 11.95 2.93 2.99
N LEU A 100 12.27 3.63 4.09
CA LEU A 100 11.30 3.91 5.16
C LEU A 100 10.11 4.75 4.68
N ASN A 101 10.29 5.63 3.69
CA ASN A 101 9.20 6.39 3.08
C ASN A 101 8.25 5.48 2.29
N ASP A 102 8.82 4.57 1.49
CA ASP A 102 8.03 3.60 0.72
C ASP A 102 7.29 2.63 1.67
N LEU A 103 7.94 2.17 2.75
CA LEU A 103 7.33 1.30 3.75
C LEU A 103 6.22 2.00 4.54
N ALA A 104 6.38 3.29 4.90
CA ALA A 104 5.32 4.06 5.55
C ALA A 104 4.08 4.18 4.65
N SER A 105 4.29 4.38 3.34
CA SER A 105 3.20 4.42 2.35
C SER A 105 2.51 3.04 2.18
N VAL A 106 3.28 1.95 2.22
CA VAL A 106 2.72 0.58 2.24
C VAL A 106 1.88 0.35 3.49
N ALA A 107 2.37 0.73 4.67
CA ALA A 107 1.64 0.60 5.93
C ALA A 107 0.31 1.37 5.89
N GLN A 108 0.31 2.61 5.39
CA GLN A 108 -0.91 3.39 5.17
C GLN A 108 -1.91 2.68 4.27
N SER A 109 -1.43 2.06 3.18
CA SER A 109 -2.28 1.32 2.26
C SER A 109 -2.87 0.07 2.90
N CYS A 110 -2.08 -0.70 3.66
CA CYS A 110 -2.56 -1.92 4.32
C CYS A 110 -3.53 -1.63 5.47
N LEU A 111 -3.31 -0.56 6.25
CA LEU A 111 -4.20 -0.16 7.36
C LEU A 111 -5.66 0.03 6.90
N LEU A 112 -5.87 0.32 5.61
CA LEU A 112 -7.20 0.47 5.02
C LEU A 112 -8.05 -0.80 5.16
N VAL A 113 -7.45 -1.99 5.23
CA VAL A 113 -8.16 -3.26 5.50
C VAL A 113 -8.88 -3.21 6.85
N PHE A 114 -8.22 -2.71 7.90
CA PHE A 114 -8.81 -2.57 9.22
C PHE A 114 -9.85 -1.44 9.30
N VAL A 115 -9.62 -0.35 8.56
CA VAL A 115 -10.62 0.72 8.41
C VAL A 115 -11.91 0.17 7.81
N LEU A 116 -11.80 -0.65 6.75
CA LEU A 116 -12.93 -1.29 6.10
C LEU A 116 -13.66 -2.27 7.01
N ALA A 117 -12.93 -3.07 7.80
CA ALA A 117 -13.52 -3.95 8.81
C ALA A 117 -14.30 -3.15 9.88
N THR A 118 -13.73 -2.06 10.38
CA THR A 118 -14.40 -1.16 11.32
C THR A 118 -15.67 -0.55 10.73
N ILE A 119 -15.65 -0.18 9.45
CA ILE A 119 -16.83 0.36 8.77
C ILE A 119 -17.95 -0.68 8.68
N ALA A 120 -17.59 -1.94 8.42
CA ALA A 120 -18.54 -3.04 8.29
C ALA A 120 -19.00 -3.62 9.65
N GLY A 121 -18.29 -3.30 10.73
CA GLY A 121 -18.50 -3.91 12.06
C GLY A 121 -17.95 -5.33 12.14
N VAL A 122 -16.99 -5.68 11.29
CA VAL A 122 -16.32 -6.98 11.27
C VAL A 122 -15.14 -6.96 12.26
N PRO A 123 -14.98 -7.98 13.12
CA PRO A 123 -13.83 -8.10 14.01
C PRO A 123 -12.50 -8.03 13.26
N LEU A 124 -11.54 -7.27 13.80
CA LEU A 124 -10.23 -7.09 13.15
C LEU A 124 -9.46 -8.40 12.98
N ALA A 125 -9.71 -9.38 13.86
CA ALA A 125 -9.10 -10.70 13.80
C ALA A 125 -9.46 -11.46 12.52
N GLU A 126 -10.66 -11.26 11.96
CA GLU A 126 -11.11 -11.95 10.75
C GLU A 126 -10.37 -11.46 9.51
N VAL A 127 -10.02 -10.17 9.47
CA VAL A 127 -9.28 -9.58 8.33
C VAL A 127 -7.76 -9.52 8.54
N ALA A 128 -7.28 -9.87 9.74
CA ALA A 128 -5.85 -9.80 10.09
C ALA A 128 -4.96 -10.71 9.22
N PRO A 129 -5.35 -11.96 8.88
CA PRO A 129 -4.57 -12.79 7.96
C PRO A 129 -4.43 -12.15 6.58
N ALA A 130 -5.52 -11.63 6.00
CA ALA A 130 -5.51 -10.94 4.72
C ALA A 130 -4.65 -9.67 4.76
N PHE A 131 -4.76 -8.88 5.84
CA PHE A 131 -3.90 -7.73 6.08
C PHE A 131 -2.42 -8.13 6.08
N LEU A 132 -2.04 -9.20 6.79
CA LEU A 132 -0.64 -9.64 6.87
C LEU A 132 -0.14 -10.16 5.52
N ALA A 133 -0.94 -10.94 4.79
CA ALA A 133 -0.61 -11.38 3.44
C ALA A 133 -0.36 -10.19 2.49
N LEU A 134 -1.23 -9.18 2.52
CA LEU A 134 -1.06 -7.96 1.73
C LEU A 134 0.16 -7.15 2.16
N LEU A 135 0.44 -7.05 3.46
CA LEU A 135 1.61 -6.36 3.97
C LEU A 135 2.90 -7.05 3.50
N LEU A 136 2.99 -8.37 3.64
CA LEU A 136 4.11 -9.17 3.15
C LEU A 136 4.31 -8.97 1.65
N TYR A 137 3.23 -9.03 0.87
CA TYR A 137 3.31 -8.81 -0.57
C TYR A 137 3.80 -7.40 -0.94
N LEU A 138 3.17 -6.36 -0.39
CA LEU A 138 3.46 -4.97 -0.75
C LEU A 138 4.86 -4.54 -0.30
N VAL A 139 5.30 -4.96 0.89
CA VAL A 139 6.68 -4.75 1.37
C VAL A 139 7.67 -5.50 0.47
N GLY A 140 7.36 -6.74 0.08
CA GLY A 140 8.16 -7.52 -0.87
C GLY A 140 8.31 -6.81 -2.22
N THR A 141 7.22 -6.27 -2.75
CA THR A 141 7.24 -5.47 -3.97
C THR A 141 8.12 -4.22 -3.83
N VAL A 142 8.15 -3.55 -2.67
CA VAL A 142 9.08 -2.41 -2.44
C VAL A 142 10.54 -2.85 -2.59
N PHE A 143 10.93 -3.95 -1.93
CA PHE A 143 12.29 -4.49 -2.07
C PHE A 143 12.60 -4.89 -3.51
N TYR A 144 11.71 -5.65 -4.14
CA TYR A 144 11.86 -6.13 -5.50
C TYR A 144 12.02 -4.99 -6.51
N VAL A 145 11.13 -3.99 -6.49
CA VAL A 145 11.15 -2.87 -7.42
C VAL A 145 12.39 -2.00 -7.23
N LYS A 146 12.87 -1.83 -5.99
CA LYS A 146 14.15 -1.14 -5.74
C LYS A 146 15.31 -1.89 -6.38
N THR A 147 15.42 -3.19 -6.15
CA THR A 147 16.45 -4.06 -6.77
C THR A 147 16.39 -4.00 -8.31
N MET A 148 15.20 -3.88 -8.89
CA MET A 148 15.04 -3.81 -10.36
C MET A 148 15.41 -2.46 -10.96
N ILE A 149 15.16 -1.35 -10.27
CA ILE A 149 15.21 0.00 -10.85
C ILE A 149 16.31 0.87 -10.23
N ARG A 150 16.28 1.08 -8.91
CA ARG A 150 17.08 2.11 -8.23
C ARG A 150 18.38 1.55 -7.67
N GLU A 151 18.33 0.37 -7.09
CA GLU A 151 19.43 -0.36 -6.45
C GLU A 151 19.91 -1.49 -7.38
N ARG A 152 19.89 -1.23 -8.69
CA ARG A 152 20.19 -2.23 -9.71
C ARG A 152 21.68 -2.59 -9.65
N GLY A 153 21.96 -3.88 -9.53
CA GLY A 153 23.32 -4.41 -9.44
C GLY A 153 23.89 -4.44 -8.02
N ASP A 154 23.16 -3.91 -7.04
CA ASP A 154 23.57 -4.00 -5.63
C ASP A 154 23.27 -5.41 -5.09
N ALA A 155 24.34 -6.15 -4.77
CA ALA A 155 24.24 -7.51 -4.27
C ALA A 155 23.64 -7.58 -2.86
N GLY A 156 23.79 -6.53 -2.05
CA GLY A 156 23.19 -6.44 -0.72
C GLY A 156 21.67 -6.34 -0.80
N TYR A 157 21.17 -5.43 -1.64
CA TYR A 157 19.73 -5.26 -1.90
C TYR A 157 19.12 -6.50 -2.55
N LEU A 158 19.84 -7.18 -3.44
CA LEU A 158 19.38 -8.44 -4.02
C LEU A 158 19.19 -9.51 -2.93
N ARG A 159 20.20 -9.72 -2.07
CA ARG A 159 20.10 -10.67 -0.95
C ARG A 159 18.98 -10.29 0.02
N LEU A 160 18.84 -9.01 0.35
CA LEU A 160 17.77 -8.52 1.21
C LEU A 160 16.38 -8.80 0.61
N SER A 161 16.20 -8.53 -0.68
CA SER A 161 14.95 -8.81 -1.40
C SER A 161 14.65 -10.30 -1.40
N ILE A 162 15.59 -11.15 -1.78
CA ILE A 162 15.38 -12.61 -1.82
C ILE A 162 15.08 -13.15 -0.42
N GLY A 163 15.87 -12.75 0.59
CA GLY A 163 15.68 -13.16 1.98
C GLY A 163 14.30 -12.77 2.52
N PHE A 164 13.86 -11.54 2.25
CA PHE A 164 12.52 -11.10 2.62
C PHE A 164 11.43 -11.95 1.95
N HIS A 165 11.54 -12.24 0.66
CA HIS A 165 10.54 -13.06 -0.05
C HIS A 165 10.51 -14.51 0.45
N ALA A 166 11.65 -15.06 0.87
CA ALA A 166 11.73 -16.39 1.46
C ALA A 166 11.01 -16.44 2.82
N VAL A 167 11.24 -15.43 3.67
CA VAL A 167 10.52 -15.30 4.95
C VAL A 167 9.02 -15.06 4.70
N ALA A 168 8.68 -14.22 3.73
CA ALA A 168 7.30 -13.94 3.36
C ALA A 168 6.56 -15.20 2.86
N LEU A 169 7.23 -16.07 2.11
CA LEU A 169 6.69 -17.37 1.70
C LEU A 169 6.35 -18.25 2.91
N LEU A 170 7.29 -18.40 3.85
CA LEU A 170 7.06 -19.22 5.04
C LEU A 170 5.93 -18.64 5.91
N ALA A 171 5.93 -17.31 6.10
CA ALA A 171 4.89 -16.63 6.86
C ALA A 171 3.52 -16.75 6.19
N ALA A 172 3.44 -16.58 4.86
CA ALA A 172 2.20 -16.72 4.11
C ALA A 172 1.66 -18.16 4.14
N ALA A 173 2.53 -19.16 3.99
CA ALA A 173 2.14 -20.57 4.13
C ALA A 173 1.62 -20.91 5.53
N GLY A 174 2.14 -20.23 6.57
CA GLY A 174 1.64 -20.36 7.94
C GLY A 174 0.31 -19.64 8.20
N LEU A 175 -0.07 -18.69 7.35
CA LEU A 175 -1.41 -18.07 7.38
C LEU A 175 -2.44 -18.95 6.69
N ASP A 176 -2.14 -19.38 5.48
CA ASP A 176 -2.95 -20.32 4.71
C ASP A 176 -2.08 -20.97 3.62
N LEU A 177 -2.17 -22.29 3.47
CA LEU A 177 -1.33 -23.04 2.53
C LEU A 177 -1.60 -22.68 1.06
N LEU A 178 -2.79 -22.17 0.74
CA LEU A 178 -3.15 -21.67 -0.59
C LEU A 178 -2.33 -20.43 -1.00
N LEU A 179 -1.76 -19.70 -0.04
CA LEU A 179 -0.87 -18.56 -0.33
C LEU A 179 0.53 -19.02 -0.78
N ALA A 180 0.96 -20.23 -0.44
CA ALA A 180 2.32 -20.68 -0.70
C ALA A 180 2.71 -20.64 -2.20
N PRO A 181 1.89 -21.10 -3.16
CA PRO A 181 2.25 -21.07 -4.58
C PRO A 181 2.48 -19.64 -5.11
N VAL A 182 1.62 -18.68 -4.74
CA VAL A 182 1.78 -17.30 -5.21
C VAL A 182 2.99 -16.64 -4.56
N PHE A 183 3.27 -16.88 -3.27
CA PHE A 183 4.48 -16.35 -2.63
C PHE A 183 5.77 -17.01 -3.13
N LEU A 184 5.72 -18.29 -3.54
CA LEU A 184 6.83 -18.96 -4.20
C LEU A 184 7.12 -18.34 -5.56
N LEU A 185 6.07 -18.02 -6.33
CA LEU A 185 6.20 -17.28 -7.58
C LEU A 185 6.85 -15.91 -7.36
N LEU A 186 6.47 -15.18 -6.30
CA LEU A 186 7.06 -13.89 -5.95
C LEU A 186 8.55 -14.02 -5.57
N LEU A 187 8.93 -15.08 -4.86
CA LEU A 187 10.31 -15.40 -4.54
C LEU A 187 11.13 -15.71 -5.80
N ILE A 188 10.61 -16.60 -6.67
CA ILE A 188 11.25 -16.93 -7.96
C ILE A 188 11.44 -15.67 -8.79
N ARG A 189 10.42 -14.82 -8.89
CA ARG A 189 10.47 -13.52 -9.57
C ARG A 189 11.56 -12.63 -8.99
N ALA A 190 11.65 -12.54 -7.65
CA ALA A 190 12.62 -11.71 -6.96
C ALA A 190 14.07 -12.19 -7.17
N ALA A 191 14.29 -13.50 -7.36
CA ALA A 191 15.61 -14.06 -7.63
C ALA A 191 15.99 -14.03 -9.13
N ALA A 192 15.05 -14.33 -10.02
CA ALA A 192 15.34 -14.60 -11.42
C ALA A 192 15.36 -13.34 -12.31
N LEU A 193 14.59 -12.30 -11.99
CA LEU A 193 14.44 -11.12 -12.86
C LEU A 193 15.51 -10.04 -12.68
N PRO A 194 16.08 -9.79 -11.49
CA PRO A 194 17.19 -8.85 -11.35
C PRO A 194 18.37 -9.19 -12.27
N GLY A 195 19.03 -8.15 -12.82
CA GLY A 195 20.12 -8.31 -13.78
C GLY A 195 19.69 -8.47 -15.25
N ARG A 196 18.41 -8.80 -15.54
CA ARG A 196 17.92 -9.00 -16.92
C ARG A 196 17.61 -7.71 -17.70
N GLY A 197 18.03 -6.54 -17.20
CA GLY A 197 17.88 -5.27 -17.92
C GLY A 197 16.43 -4.84 -18.23
N LEU A 198 15.43 -5.35 -17.51
CA LEU A 198 14.01 -5.05 -17.78
C LEU A 198 13.72 -3.54 -17.65
N ARG A 199 12.90 -3.02 -18.57
CA ARG A 199 12.39 -1.64 -18.53
C ARG A 199 11.39 -1.47 -17.39
N PRO A 200 11.32 -0.30 -16.71
CA PRO A 200 10.36 -0.05 -15.62
C PRO A 200 8.91 -0.38 -15.98
N ALA A 201 8.47 -0.11 -17.21
CA ALA A 201 7.13 -0.44 -17.67
C ALA A 201 6.83 -1.95 -17.63
N ARG A 202 7.79 -2.81 -18.00
CA ARG A 202 7.65 -4.26 -17.94
C ARG A 202 7.61 -4.76 -16.50
N VAL A 203 8.44 -4.20 -15.62
CA VAL A 203 8.39 -4.48 -14.18
C VAL A 203 7.00 -4.14 -13.64
N GLY A 204 6.45 -2.98 -14.01
CA GLY A 204 5.10 -2.57 -13.64
C GLY A 204 4.01 -3.54 -14.11
N MET A 205 4.07 -4.01 -15.37
CA MET A 205 3.11 -5.00 -15.87
C MET A 205 3.17 -6.34 -15.12
N ILE A 206 4.39 -6.79 -14.78
CA ILE A 206 4.58 -8.00 -13.96
C ILE A 206 3.98 -7.77 -12.57
N GLU A 207 4.20 -6.62 -11.94
CA GLU A 207 3.59 -6.31 -10.65
C GLU A 207 2.07 -6.25 -10.71
N ILE A 208 1.48 -5.77 -11.81
CA ILE A 208 0.02 -5.80 -12.01
C ILE A 208 -0.46 -7.25 -12.02
N GLY A 209 0.15 -8.13 -12.81
CA GLY A 209 -0.19 -9.56 -12.86
C GLY A 209 -0.06 -10.23 -11.50
N CYS A 210 1.06 -10.03 -10.81
CA CYS A 210 1.27 -10.54 -9.45
C CYS A 210 0.21 -10.00 -8.47
N SER A 211 -0.21 -8.73 -8.61
CA SER A 211 -1.19 -8.14 -7.69
C SER A 211 -2.59 -8.73 -7.89
N LEU A 212 -2.94 -9.08 -9.13
CA LEU A 212 -4.19 -9.77 -9.45
C LEU A 212 -4.18 -11.22 -8.95
N LEU A 213 -3.04 -11.91 -9.04
CA LEU A 213 -2.89 -13.25 -8.47
C LEU A 213 -3.00 -13.23 -6.94
N VAL A 214 -2.32 -12.29 -6.28
CA VAL A 214 -2.44 -12.12 -4.82
C VAL A 214 -3.86 -11.77 -4.42
N LEU A 215 -4.53 -10.86 -5.15
CA LEU A 215 -5.95 -10.57 -4.94
C LEU A 215 -6.79 -11.84 -5.00
N ALA A 216 -6.68 -12.61 -6.08
CA ALA A 216 -7.49 -13.81 -6.28
C ALA A 216 -7.26 -14.85 -5.17
N VAL A 217 -6.00 -15.15 -4.84
CA VAL A 217 -5.68 -16.16 -3.82
C VAL A 217 -6.12 -15.72 -2.43
N VAL A 218 -5.93 -14.44 -2.08
CA VAL A 218 -6.36 -13.90 -0.77
C VAL A 218 -7.88 -14.00 -0.61
N LEU A 219 -8.67 -13.76 -1.67
CA LEU A 219 -10.13 -13.87 -1.64
C LEU A 219 -10.65 -15.32 -1.63
N ILE A 220 -9.80 -16.29 -1.97
CA ILE A 220 -10.15 -17.72 -1.90
C ILE A 220 -9.76 -18.27 -0.52
N ALA A 221 -8.65 -17.79 0.05
CA ALA A 221 -8.13 -18.24 1.33
C ALA A 221 -8.91 -17.70 2.54
N PHE A 222 -9.49 -16.50 2.43
CA PHE A 222 -10.22 -15.80 3.50
C PHE A 222 -11.55 -15.26 2.97
#